data_AF-A0A1F7XXE5-F1
#
_entry.id   AF-A0A1F7XXE5-F1
#
_cell.length_a   1.000
_cell.length_b   1.000
_cell.length_c   1.000
_cell.angle_alpha   90.00
_cell.angle_beta   90.00
_cell.angle_gamma   90.00
#
_symmetry.space_group_name_H-M   'P 1'
#
loop_
_entity.id
_entity.type
_entity.pdbx_description
1 polymer ?
#
loop_
_entity_poly.entity_id
_entity_poly.type
_entity_poly.pdbx_seq_one_letter_code
_entity_poly.pdbx_strand_id
1 'polypeptide(L)'
;MEQQSNPASVVQKPNILKEFPSNAKVGIKKLNIIILSILVVLAGVITGWLLSGKGNAKSQTSGSEVLKVDKSTGEAGQIDESVEYNEADGMLVDGGIEGEGTHHLERDGGPSKYVYLTSTSIDLQSFVGKKVKVWGQTLSPIHAPWLMDVAKIKVAE
;
A
#
# COMPACT_ATOMS: atom_id res chain seq x y z
N MET A 1 27.62 -48.69 70.64
CA MET A 1 26.77 -48.45 71.80
C MET A 1 26.61 -46.93 71.91
N GLU A 2 25.89 -46.30 70.97
CA GLU A 2 24.42 -46.18 70.93
C GLU A 2 23.92 -45.30 72.09
N GLN A 3 23.50 -44.06 71.77
CA GLN A 3 22.09 -43.60 71.75
C GLN A 3 21.50 -43.52 73.17
N GLN A 4 20.97 -42.40 73.64
CA GLN A 4 19.74 -41.72 73.18
C GLN A 4 19.69 -40.37 73.92
N SER A 5 19.73 -39.21 73.28
CA SER A 5 18.58 -38.48 72.70
C SER A 5 17.24 -38.73 73.43
N ASN A 6 16.80 -37.78 74.26
CA ASN A 6 15.40 -37.65 74.66
C ASN A 6 14.90 -36.25 74.25
N PRO A 7 13.78 -36.14 73.52
CA PRO A 7 13.58 -35.06 72.55
C PRO A 7 12.90 -33.81 73.11
N ALA A 8 13.18 -32.71 72.43
CA ALA A 8 12.52 -31.42 72.56
C ALA A 8 10.99 -31.52 72.53
N SER A 9 10.34 -30.81 73.45
CA SER A 9 8.90 -30.57 73.43
C SER A 9 8.53 -29.82 72.14
N VAL A 10 7.91 -30.53 71.19
CA VAL A 10 7.31 -29.93 70.01
C VAL A 10 6.03 -29.20 70.44
N VAL A 11 6.14 -27.89 70.61
CA VAL A 11 4.98 -27.00 70.75
C VAL A 11 4.19 -27.07 69.44
N GLN A 12 3.05 -27.75 69.46
CA GLN A 12 2.10 -27.74 68.35
C GLN A 12 1.52 -26.34 68.20
N LYS A 13 2.04 -25.57 67.25
CA LYS A 13 1.45 -24.30 66.82
C LYS A 13 0.12 -24.61 66.12
N PRO A 14 -1.03 -24.07 66.56
CA PRO A 14 -2.29 -24.33 65.89
C PRO A 14 -2.23 -23.81 64.45
N ASN A 15 -2.66 -24.65 63.51
CA ASN A 15 -2.75 -24.32 62.10
C ASN A 15 -3.77 -23.18 61.91
N ILE A 16 -3.28 -21.99 61.57
CA ILE A 16 -4.04 -20.73 61.41
C ILE A 16 -4.30 -20.39 59.93
N LEU A 17 -4.31 -21.39 59.06
CA LEU A 17 -4.69 -21.19 57.66
C LEU A 17 -6.20 -21.35 57.53
N LYS A 18 -6.86 -20.26 57.12
CA LYS A 18 -8.27 -20.29 56.69
C LYS A 18 -8.30 -21.05 55.36
N GLU A 19 -9.10 -22.11 55.28
CA GLU A 19 -9.25 -22.88 54.05
C GLU A 19 -9.75 -21.98 52.91
N PHE A 20 -9.06 -22.03 51.77
CA PHE A 20 -9.51 -21.35 50.57
C PHE A 20 -10.78 -22.02 50.06
N PRO A 21 -11.80 -21.28 49.60
CA PRO A 21 -12.98 -21.87 48.99
C PRO A 21 -12.59 -22.56 47.69
N SER A 22 -12.24 -23.84 47.81
CA SER A 22 -12.05 -24.74 46.70
C SER A 22 -13.43 -25.05 46.12
N ASN A 23 -13.56 -24.85 44.81
CA ASN A 23 -14.69 -25.24 43.97
C ASN A 23 -15.86 -24.23 43.90
N ALA A 24 -15.61 -23.06 43.32
CA ALA A 24 -16.69 -22.33 42.67
C ALA A 24 -17.18 -23.15 41.46
N LYS A 25 -18.25 -23.94 41.64
CA LYS A 25 -18.93 -24.64 40.54
C LYS A 25 -19.44 -23.58 39.56
N VAL A 26 -18.73 -23.40 38.45
CA VAL A 26 -19.19 -22.55 37.35
C VAL A 26 -20.44 -23.20 36.79
N GLY A 27 -21.60 -22.62 37.10
CA GLY A 27 -22.88 -23.13 36.61
C GLY A 27 -22.88 -23.18 35.08
N ILE A 28 -23.52 -24.20 34.52
CA ILE A 28 -23.55 -24.50 33.07
C ILE A 28 -23.95 -23.27 32.22
N LYS A 29 -24.80 -22.37 32.78
CA LYS A 29 -25.17 -21.09 32.13
C LYS A 29 -24.00 -20.11 32.00
N LYS A 30 -23.11 -20.05 33.00
CA LYS A 30 -21.88 -19.22 32.96
C LYS A 30 -20.86 -19.81 32.00
N LEU A 31 -20.77 -21.14 31.92
CA LEU A 31 -19.91 -21.83 30.97
C LEU A 31 -20.34 -21.57 29.51
N ASN A 32 -21.65 -21.57 29.22
CA ASN A 32 -22.16 -21.24 27.88
C ASN A 32 -21.86 -19.78 27.48
N ILE A 33 -21.92 -18.83 28.42
CA ILE A 33 -21.56 -17.42 28.16
C ILE A 33 -20.06 -17.29 27.85
N ILE A 34 -19.20 -18.01 28.57
CA ILE A 34 -17.75 -18.03 28.34
C ILE A 34 -17.43 -18.64 26.98
N ILE A 35 -18.06 -19.77 26.64
CA ILE A 35 -17.88 -20.43 25.33
C ILE A 35 -18.36 -19.53 24.19
N LEU A 36 -19.52 -18.88 24.34
CA LEU A 36 -20.05 -17.95 23.36
C LEU A 36 -19.12 -16.74 23.16
N SER A 37 -18.56 -16.20 24.25
CA SER A 37 -17.61 -15.09 24.19
C SER A 37 -16.34 -15.46 23.43
N ILE A 38 -15.79 -16.64 23.67
CA ILE A 38 -14.62 -17.15 22.94
C ILE A 38 -14.94 -17.34 21.45
N LEU A 39 -16.13 -17.84 21.12
CA LEU A 39 -16.56 -18.04 19.74
C LEU A 39 -16.67 -16.71 18.97
N VAL A 40 -17.19 -15.66 19.62
CA VAL A 40 -17.29 -14.31 19.04
C VAL A 40 -15.91 -13.72 18.77
N VAL A 41 -14.95 -13.88 19.69
CA VAL A 41 -13.57 -13.41 19.50
C VAL A 41 -12.90 -14.13 18.34
N LEU A 42 -13.04 -15.46 18.25
CA LEU A 42 -12.48 -16.25 17.16
C LEU A 42 -13.09 -15.88 15.81
N ALA A 43 -14.42 -15.68 15.75
CA ALA A 43 -15.09 -15.19 14.54
C ALA A 43 -14.55 -13.82 14.13
N GLY A 44 -14.37 -12.89 15.07
CA GLY A 44 -13.80 -11.57 14.79
C GLY A 44 -12.38 -11.62 14.24
N VAL A 45 -11.52 -12.50 14.77
CA VAL A 45 -10.14 -12.67 14.27
C VAL A 45 -10.13 -13.25 12.86
N ILE A 46 -10.97 -14.26 12.59
CA ILE A 46 -11.07 -14.88 11.26
C ILE A 46 -11.62 -13.86 10.24
N THR A 47 -12.69 -13.14 10.58
CA THR A 47 -13.27 -12.11 9.71
C THR A 47 -12.27 -10.97 9.49
N GLY A 48 -11.59 -10.52 10.54
CA GLY A 48 -10.56 -9.49 10.45
C GLY A 48 -9.40 -9.91 9.56
N TRP A 49 -8.90 -11.14 9.69
CA TRP A 49 -7.83 -11.66 8.85
C TRP A 49 -8.25 -11.84 7.39
N LEU A 50 -9.46 -12.35 7.15
CA LEU A 50 -10.01 -12.52 5.81
C LEU A 50 -10.27 -11.18 5.09
N LEU A 51 -10.76 -10.15 5.80
CA LEU A 51 -10.93 -8.81 5.24
C LEU A 51 -9.60 -8.08 5.04
N SER A 52 -8.64 -8.28 5.94
CA SER A 52 -7.32 -7.63 5.85
C SER A 52 -6.53 -8.04 4.60
N GLY A 53 -6.82 -9.22 4.02
CA GLY A 53 -6.16 -9.73 2.83
C GLY A 53 -6.84 -9.42 1.48
N LYS A 54 -8.05 -8.82 1.47
CA LYS A 54 -8.77 -8.52 0.22
C LYS A 54 -9.33 -7.11 0.19
N GLY A 55 -8.42 -6.15 0.08
CA GLY A 55 -8.72 -4.78 -0.29
C GLY A 55 -9.14 -4.68 -1.76
N ASN A 56 -10.39 -5.02 -2.08
CA ASN A 56 -11.07 -4.39 -3.21
C ASN A 56 -11.60 -3.04 -2.73
N ALA A 57 -10.68 -2.11 -2.48
CA ALA A 57 -11.01 -0.72 -2.27
C ALA A 57 -11.35 -0.13 -3.64
N LYS A 58 -12.64 -0.12 -3.99
CA LYS A 58 -13.17 0.93 -4.87
C LYS A 58 -13.10 2.22 -4.05
N SER A 59 -11.91 2.81 -3.97
CA SER A 59 -11.68 4.06 -3.27
C SER A 59 -12.18 5.18 -4.16
N GLN A 60 -13.44 5.55 -3.94
CA GLN A 60 -13.96 6.83 -4.37
C GLN A 60 -13.38 7.87 -3.40
N THR A 61 -12.20 8.40 -3.72
CA THR A 61 -11.56 9.46 -2.94
C THR A 61 -11.46 10.70 -3.80
N SER A 62 -12.44 11.59 -3.61
CA SER A 62 -12.26 13.01 -3.90
C SER A 62 -11.18 13.54 -2.95
N GLY A 63 -10.05 13.97 -3.50
CA GLY A 63 -9.04 14.72 -2.75
C GLY A 63 -7.61 14.42 -3.17
N SER A 64 -7.11 15.20 -4.13
CA SER A 64 -5.70 15.51 -4.40
C SER A 64 -4.71 14.37 -4.16
N GLU A 65 -4.71 13.40 -5.07
CA GLU A 65 -3.62 12.42 -5.17
C GLU A 65 -2.53 13.00 -6.07
N VAL A 66 -1.35 13.24 -5.49
CA VAL A 66 -0.11 13.15 -6.26
C VAL A 66 0.00 11.70 -6.69
N LEU A 67 -0.26 11.45 -7.97
CA LEU A 67 -0.37 10.12 -8.58
C LEU A 67 0.89 9.31 -8.26
N LYS A 68 0.77 8.39 -7.30
CA LYS A 68 1.78 7.37 -7.06
C LYS A 68 1.71 6.41 -8.22
N VAL A 69 2.84 6.24 -8.91
CA VAL A 69 3.05 5.20 -9.91
C VAL A 69 2.55 3.86 -9.35
N ASP A 70 1.53 3.28 -9.97
CA ASP A 70 1.13 1.90 -9.71
C ASP A 70 2.27 0.99 -10.15
N LYS A 71 3.08 0.57 -9.18
CA LYS A 71 4.28 -0.25 -9.38
C LYS A 71 4.01 -1.62 -10.00
N SER A 72 2.74 -1.99 -10.24
CA SER A 72 2.32 -3.26 -10.82
C SER A 72 2.03 -3.22 -12.32
N THR A 73 1.80 -2.06 -12.94
CA THR A 73 1.39 -1.96 -14.35
C THR A 73 2.34 -1.16 -15.24
N GLY A 74 3.27 -0.40 -14.66
CA GLY A 74 4.16 0.46 -15.46
C GLY A 74 3.42 1.58 -16.17
N GLU A 75 2.26 1.99 -15.65
CA GLU A 75 1.43 3.10 -16.15
C GLU A 75 1.30 4.19 -15.09
N ALA A 76 1.10 5.42 -15.54
CA ALA A 76 0.73 6.55 -14.67
C ALA A 76 -0.17 7.53 -15.43
N GLY A 77 -1.06 8.21 -14.71
CA GLY A 77 -2.03 9.14 -15.29
C GLY A 77 -3.35 8.50 -15.70
N GLN A 78 -4.33 9.36 -16.02
CA GLN A 78 -5.68 8.97 -16.39
C GLN A 78 -6.13 9.81 -17.59
N ILE A 79 -6.87 9.18 -18.50
CA ILE A 79 -7.49 9.86 -19.63
C ILE A 79 -8.93 10.24 -19.28
N ASP A 80 -9.34 11.43 -19.70
CA ASP A 80 -10.72 11.89 -19.67
C ASP A 80 -11.37 11.63 -21.04
N GLU A 81 -12.46 10.87 -21.09
CA GLU A 81 -13.16 10.53 -22.34
C GLU A 81 -13.74 11.75 -23.07
N SER A 82 -13.89 12.89 -22.39
CA SER A 82 -14.36 14.14 -22.99
C SER A 82 -13.27 14.92 -23.74
N VAL A 83 -12.00 14.52 -23.58
CA VAL A 83 -10.85 15.19 -24.15
C VAL A 83 -10.23 14.32 -25.25
N GLU A 84 -9.95 14.92 -26.40
CA GLU A 84 -9.18 14.28 -27.45
C GLU A 84 -7.68 14.39 -27.15
N TYR A 85 -7.01 13.25 -27.02
CA TYR A 85 -5.57 13.17 -26.79
C TYR A 85 -4.84 12.74 -28.06
N ASN A 86 -3.65 13.28 -28.27
CA ASN A 86 -2.69 12.77 -29.22
C ASN A 86 -1.81 11.72 -28.58
N GLU A 87 -1.35 10.77 -29.38
CA GLU A 87 -0.48 9.68 -28.93
C GLU A 87 0.91 9.84 -29.52
N ALA A 88 1.92 9.51 -28.74
CA ALA A 88 3.28 9.33 -29.22
C ALA A 88 3.95 8.16 -28.51
N ASP A 89 4.90 7.55 -29.18
CA ASP A 89 5.73 6.48 -28.64
C ASP A 89 7.20 6.75 -28.93
N GLY A 90 8.08 6.28 -28.05
CA GLY A 90 9.52 6.47 -28.18
C GLY A 90 10.28 6.11 -26.91
N MET A 91 11.60 6.26 -26.95
CA MET A 91 12.45 6.17 -25.76
C MET A 91 12.34 7.47 -24.97
N LEU A 92 11.94 7.39 -23.70
CA LEU A 92 11.88 8.58 -22.87
C LEU A 92 13.27 8.99 -22.39
N VAL A 93 13.66 10.21 -22.69
CA VAL A 93 14.95 10.79 -22.32
C VAL A 93 14.72 12.09 -21.56
N ASP A 94 15.59 12.36 -20.59
CA ASP A 94 15.57 13.60 -19.82
C ASP A 94 16.08 14.77 -20.67
N GLY A 95 15.47 15.95 -20.48
CA GLY A 95 15.85 17.20 -21.15
C GLY A 95 14.79 17.75 -22.09
N GLY A 96 14.70 19.08 -22.11
CA GLY A 96 13.88 19.86 -23.04
C GLY A 96 14.71 20.51 -24.17
N ILE A 97 14.10 21.44 -24.91
CA ILE A 97 14.76 22.24 -25.94
C ILE A 97 14.49 23.73 -25.71
N GLU A 98 15.55 24.54 -25.62
CA GLU A 98 15.47 26.01 -25.52
C GLU A 98 14.48 26.52 -24.43
N GLY A 99 14.37 25.79 -23.32
CA GLY A 99 13.46 26.12 -22.21
C GLY A 99 12.04 25.56 -22.34
N GLU A 100 11.74 24.80 -23.39
CA GLU A 100 10.48 24.11 -23.62
C GLU A 100 10.58 22.62 -23.30
N GLY A 101 9.58 22.11 -22.58
CA GLY A 101 9.53 20.73 -22.13
C GLY A 101 10.56 20.43 -21.03
N THR A 102 10.34 19.33 -20.33
CA THR A 102 11.27 18.80 -19.33
C THR A 102 11.91 17.49 -19.78
N HIS A 103 11.24 16.76 -20.66
CA HIS A 103 11.68 15.48 -21.21
C HIS A 103 11.38 15.44 -22.69
N HIS A 104 11.87 14.43 -23.40
CA HIS A 104 11.47 14.18 -24.78
C HIS A 104 11.44 12.69 -25.11
N LEU A 105 10.68 12.36 -26.16
CA LEU A 105 10.70 11.04 -26.78
C LEU A 105 11.65 11.04 -27.96
N GLU A 106 12.65 10.17 -27.90
CA GLU A 106 13.46 9.86 -29.07
C GLU A 106 12.72 8.87 -29.96
N ARG A 107 12.62 9.24 -31.24
CA ARG A 107 11.89 8.51 -32.29
C ARG A 107 12.78 8.29 -33.50
N ASP A 108 12.42 7.29 -34.30
CA ASP A 108 13.08 7.07 -35.59
C ASP A 108 12.94 8.31 -36.47
N GLY A 109 14.06 8.79 -37.02
CA GLY A 109 14.12 10.05 -37.78
C GLY A 109 14.86 11.20 -37.09
N GLY A 110 15.42 10.94 -35.90
CA GLY A 110 16.33 11.85 -35.21
C GLY A 110 15.65 13.09 -34.60
N PRO A 111 16.44 14.12 -34.22
CA PRO A 111 15.95 15.24 -33.40
C PRO A 111 14.76 16.01 -33.98
N SER A 112 14.61 16.03 -35.31
CA SER A 112 13.47 16.68 -35.98
C SER A 112 12.12 16.01 -35.71
N LYS A 113 12.13 14.78 -35.19
CA LYS A 113 10.95 13.97 -34.87
C LYS A 113 10.76 13.76 -33.38
N TYR A 114 11.59 14.40 -32.54
CA TYR A 114 11.43 14.30 -31.10
C TYR A 114 10.13 14.97 -30.65
N VAL A 115 9.52 14.36 -29.64
CA VAL A 115 8.32 14.91 -29.00
C VAL A 115 8.73 15.37 -27.62
N TYR A 116 8.76 16.67 -27.42
CA TYR A 116 9.07 17.28 -26.13
C TYR A 116 7.84 17.24 -25.25
N LEU A 117 8.04 16.95 -23.98
CA LEU A 117 7.00 16.62 -23.03
C LEU A 117 7.07 17.57 -21.83
N THR A 118 5.90 17.97 -21.36
CA THR A 118 5.68 18.52 -20.03
C THR A 118 4.62 17.70 -19.32
N SER A 119 4.63 17.71 -17.98
CA SER A 119 3.53 17.16 -17.20
C SER A 119 3.41 17.89 -15.87
N THR A 120 2.18 18.12 -15.44
CA THR A 120 1.86 18.72 -14.14
C THR A 120 1.58 17.68 -13.06
N SER A 121 1.19 16.47 -13.46
CA SER A 121 0.62 15.46 -12.56
C SER A 121 1.37 14.13 -12.58
N ILE A 122 2.20 13.87 -13.59
CA ILE A 122 2.94 12.63 -13.75
C ILE A 122 4.43 12.89 -13.56
N ASP A 123 5.07 12.07 -12.73
CA ASP A 123 6.52 12.05 -12.63
C ASP A 123 7.13 11.30 -13.83
N LEU A 124 7.55 12.06 -14.85
CA LEU A 124 8.19 11.53 -16.06
C LEU A 124 9.58 10.93 -15.78
N GLN A 125 10.30 11.39 -14.74
CA GLN A 125 11.65 10.92 -14.42
C GLN A 125 11.65 9.42 -14.08
N SER A 126 10.60 8.94 -13.42
CA SER A 126 10.41 7.51 -13.10
C SER A 126 10.33 6.58 -14.33
N PHE A 127 10.21 7.15 -15.54
CA PHE A 127 10.09 6.43 -16.81
C PHE A 127 11.28 6.65 -17.76
N VAL A 128 12.26 7.49 -17.39
CA VAL A 128 13.45 7.76 -18.22
C VAL A 128 14.21 6.47 -18.51
N GLY A 129 14.69 6.32 -19.74
CA GLY A 129 15.39 5.14 -20.24
C GLY A 129 14.48 3.95 -20.58
N LYS A 130 13.15 4.13 -20.55
CA LYS A 130 12.18 3.13 -20.96
C LYS A 130 11.53 3.53 -22.27
N LYS A 131 11.16 2.53 -23.08
CA LYS A 131 10.24 2.75 -24.20
C LYS A 131 8.85 2.94 -23.66
N VAL A 132 8.20 4.04 -24.02
CA VAL A 132 6.90 4.41 -23.49
C VAL A 132 5.96 4.83 -24.61
N LYS A 133 4.66 4.70 -24.34
CA LYS A 133 3.58 5.32 -25.07
C LYS A 133 2.95 6.37 -24.16
N VAL A 134 2.76 7.57 -24.69
CA VAL A 134 2.17 8.72 -23.98
C VAL A 134 0.90 9.16 -24.68
N TRP A 135 -0.03 9.68 -23.87
CA TRP A 135 -1.23 10.36 -24.31
C TRP A 135 -1.21 11.76 -23.74
N GLY A 136 -1.38 12.75 -24.59
CA GLY A 136 -1.29 14.14 -24.19
C GLY A 136 -1.91 15.09 -25.18
N GLN A 137 -1.99 16.36 -24.80
CA GLN A 137 -2.47 17.42 -25.68
C GLN A 137 -1.29 18.10 -26.35
N THR A 138 -1.32 18.20 -27.67
CA THR A 138 -0.31 18.95 -28.42
C THR A 138 -0.44 20.44 -28.10
N LEU A 139 0.69 21.06 -27.77
CA LEU A 139 0.81 22.49 -27.53
C LEU A 139 1.41 23.17 -28.76
N SER A 140 1.34 24.51 -28.79
CA SER A 140 1.99 25.34 -29.81
C SER A 140 3.32 25.89 -29.29
N PRO A 141 4.46 25.19 -29.51
CA PRO A 141 5.77 25.65 -29.09
C PRO A 141 6.34 26.75 -30.00
N ILE A 142 7.37 27.44 -29.50
CA ILE A 142 8.19 28.39 -30.25
C ILE A 142 9.37 27.65 -30.91
N HIS A 143 9.97 26.68 -30.20
CA HIS A 143 11.24 26.07 -30.57
C HIS A 143 11.13 24.56 -30.83
N ALA A 144 10.34 23.86 -30.01
CA ALA A 144 10.15 22.42 -30.15
C ALA A 144 9.42 22.07 -31.48
N PRO A 145 9.87 21.04 -32.22
CA PRO A 145 9.13 20.54 -33.39
C PRO A 145 7.75 20.03 -33.02
N TRP A 146 7.64 19.42 -31.84
CA TRP A 146 6.40 18.93 -31.24
C TRP A 146 6.53 19.03 -29.73
N LEU A 147 5.63 19.78 -29.09
CA LEU A 147 5.50 19.86 -27.63
C LEU A 147 4.14 19.31 -27.20
N MET A 148 4.12 18.55 -26.11
CA MET A 148 2.91 17.90 -25.61
C MET A 148 2.83 17.92 -24.09
N ASP A 149 1.64 18.21 -23.56
CA ASP A 149 1.33 18.04 -22.12
C ASP A 149 0.77 16.64 -21.86
N VAL A 150 1.45 15.87 -21.02
CA VAL A 150 1.20 14.44 -20.81
C VAL A 150 0.15 14.22 -19.73
N ALA A 151 -0.95 13.58 -20.13
CA ALA A 151 -2.05 13.18 -19.25
C ALA A 151 -1.99 11.69 -18.84
N LYS A 152 -1.38 10.84 -19.67
CA LYS A 152 -1.14 9.42 -19.36
C LYS A 152 0.16 8.92 -19.99
N ILE A 153 0.86 8.03 -19.30
CA ILE A 153 2.05 7.32 -19.79
C ILE A 153 1.94 5.83 -19.48
N LYS A 154 2.47 5.00 -20.39
CA LYS A 154 2.55 3.54 -20.25
C LYS A 154 3.90 3.05 -20.78
N VAL A 155 4.56 2.16 -20.05
CA VAL A 155 5.72 1.43 -20.59
C VAL A 155 5.26 0.51 -21.72
N ALA A 156 5.90 0.63 -22.88
CA ALA A 156 5.73 -0.29 -23.99
C ALA A 156 6.73 -1.44 -23.81
N GLU A 157 6.23 -2.68 -23.80
CA GLU A 157 7.05 -3.90 -23.76
C GLU A 157 7.85 -4.09 -25.06
#